data_AF-A0A8T6DHE5-F1
#
_entry.id   AF-A0A8T6DHE5-F1
#
_cell.length_a   1.000
_cell.length_b   1.000
_cell.length_c   1.000
_cell.angle_alpha   90.00
_cell.angle_beta   90.00
_cell.angle_gamma   90.00
#
_symmetry.space_group_name_H-M   'P 1'
#
loop_
_entity.id
_entity.type
_entity.pdbx_description
1 polymer ?
#
loop_
_entity_poly.entity_id
_entity_poly.type
_entity_poly.pdbx_seq_one_letter_code
_entity_poly.pdbx_strand_id
1 'polypeptide(L)'
;MNDTQIDPLIKRAVADAVMQRATLELNKLLAELAAVLDPFPNFMGVSTIQAIEVEPGGASNPDNGCVVVCPDGELRELVLRMIPGPFEMGGVEQPEEMAELDLPPGEYVAYAYAAVEELLKVLEVQQAR
;
A
#
# COMPACT_ATOMS: atom_id res chain seq x y z
N MET A 1 11.38 35.61 32.92
CA MET A 1 10.31 34.62 33.15
C MET A 1 10.25 33.80 31.87
N ASN A 2 10.93 32.66 31.82
CA ASN A 2 11.06 31.85 30.58
C ASN A 2 10.19 30.61 30.71
N ASP A 3 8.91 30.73 30.40
CA ASP A 3 8.03 29.58 30.19
C ASP A 3 7.97 29.29 28.70
N THR A 4 8.97 28.57 28.21
CA THR A 4 8.81 27.76 27.00
C THR A 4 8.13 26.44 27.41
N GLN A 5 6.94 26.53 28.02
CA GLN A 5 6.23 25.34 28.45
C GLN A 5 5.63 24.65 27.21
N ILE A 6 6.16 23.48 26.88
CA ILE A 6 5.62 22.65 25.81
C ILE A 6 4.28 22.08 26.28
N ASP A 7 3.19 22.48 25.65
CA ASP A 7 1.88 21.83 25.82
C ASP A 7 1.84 20.54 24.99
N PRO A 8 1.85 19.35 25.62
CA PRO A 8 1.88 18.07 24.91
C PRO A 8 0.65 17.85 24.01
N LEU A 9 -0.52 18.39 24.38
CA LEU A 9 -1.75 18.24 23.62
C LEU A 9 -1.66 19.01 22.30
N ILE A 10 -1.17 20.24 22.36
CA ILE A 10 -0.94 21.06 21.16
C ILE A 10 0.11 20.40 20.26
N LYS A 11 1.20 19.87 20.82
CA LYS A 11 2.22 19.19 20.02
C LYS A 11 1.72 17.90 19.37
N ARG A 12 0.85 17.14 20.06
CA ARG A 12 0.19 15.95 19.49
C ARG A 12 -0.69 16.34 18.31
N ALA A 13 -1.57 17.33 18.48
CA ALA A 13 -2.46 17.79 17.41
C ALA A 13 -1.68 18.27 16.17
N VAL A 14 -0.54 18.95 16.37
CA VAL A 14 0.34 19.34 15.26
C VAL A 14 0.91 18.12 14.53
N ALA A 15 1.39 17.11 15.27
CA ALA A 15 1.89 15.88 14.66
C ALA A 15 0.80 15.15 13.86
N ASP A 16 -0.40 15.03 14.42
CA ASP A 16 -1.54 14.38 13.75
C ASP A 16 -1.93 15.13 12.46
N ALA A 17 -1.94 16.47 12.49
CA ALA A 17 -2.21 17.28 11.30
C ALA A 17 -1.16 17.13 10.20
N VAL A 18 0.12 16.90 10.56
CA VAL A 18 1.17 16.60 9.59
C VAL A 18 0.91 15.24 8.94
N MET A 19 0.57 14.22 9.73
CA MET A 19 0.28 12.87 9.20
C MET A 19 -0.94 12.86 8.28
N GLN A 20 -2.02 13.56 8.65
CA GLN A 20 -3.21 13.71 7.82
C GLN A 20 -2.89 14.36 6.48
N ARG A 21 -2.07 15.42 6.48
CA ARG A 21 -1.64 16.06 5.24
C ARG A 21 -0.79 15.15 4.37
N ALA A 22 0.18 14.46 4.96
CA ALA A 22 1.01 13.49 4.24
C ALA A 22 0.15 12.40 3.60
N THR A 23 -0.81 11.86 4.33
CA THR A 23 -1.78 10.86 3.84
C THR A 23 -2.54 11.36 2.62
N LEU A 24 -3.13 12.57 2.70
CA LEU A 24 -3.91 13.14 1.60
C LEU A 24 -3.07 13.36 0.33
N GLU A 25 -1.85 13.86 0.48
CA GLU A 25 -0.98 14.13 -0.67
C GLU A 25 -0.42 12.84 -1.28
N LEU A 26 -0.07 11.85 -0.46
CA LEU A 26 0.36 10.54 -0.95
C LEU A 26 -0.78 9.81 -1.68
N ASN A 27 -2.01 9.86 -1.19
CA ASN A 27 -3.14 9.20 -1.86
C ASN A 27 -3.44 9.78 -3.24
N LYS A 28 -3.34 11.11 -3.39
CA LYS A 28 -3.44 11.74 -4.71
C LYS A 28 -2.33 11.26 -5.63
N LEU A 29 -1.10 11.24 -5.13
CA LEU A 29 0.06 10.82 -5.90
C LEU A 29 -0.03 9.35 -6.33
N LEU A 30 -0.47 8.45 -5.44
CA LEU A 30 -0.71 7.05 -5.76
C LEU A 30 -1.74 6.89 -6.87
N ALA A 31 -2.88 7.59 -6.78
CA ALA A 31 -3.91 7.55 -7.82
C ALA A 31 -3.39 8.08 -9.17
N GLU A 32 -2.62 9.19 -9.15
CA GLU A 32 -2.01 9.77 -10.36
C GLU A 32 -1.01 8.80 -11.01
N LEU A 33 -0.11 8.20 -10.21
CA LEU A 33 0.91 7.27 -10.70
C LEU A 33 0.31 5.95 -11.18
N ALA A 34 -0.68 5.40 -10.47
CA ALA A 34 -1.35 4.17 -10.86
C ALA A 34 -2.12 4.36 -12.19
N ALA A 35 -2.79 5.50 -12.37
CA ALA A 35 -3.57 5.79 -13.58
C ALA A 35 -2.73 5.90 -14.86
N VAL A 36 -1.44 6.23 -14.77
CA VAL A 36 -0.55 6.30 -15.95
C VAL A 36 0.12 4.97 -16.28
N LEU A 37 0.06 3.98 -15.39
CA LEU A 37 0.58 2.63 -15.62
C LEU A 37 -0.47 1.78 -16.34
N ASP A 38 -0.44 1.79 -17.68
CA ASP A 38 -1.32 0.98 -18.53
C ASP A 38 -0.50 0.15 -19.56
N PRO A 39 -0.47 -1.20 -19.46
CA PRO A 39 -1.17 -2.00 -18.45
C PRO A 39 -0.50 -1.92 -17.07
N PHE A 40 -1.31 -2.00 -16.02
CA PHE A 40 -0.81 -2.09 -14.65
C PHE A 40 -0.08 -3.43 -14.44
N PRO A 41 1.07 -3.47 -13.72
CA PRO A 41 1.86 -4.69 -13.55
C PRO A 41 1.11 -5.83 -12.87
N ASN A 42 1.49 -7.05 -13.24
CA ASN A 42 1.02 -8.27 -12.57
C ASN A 42 1.80 -8.53 -11.28
N PHE A 43 1.10 -9.00 -10.26
CA PHE A 43 1.70 -9.37 -8.98
C PHE A 43 2.61 -10.59 -9.15
N MET A 44 3.92 -10.42 -8.95
CA MET A 44 4.93 -11.50 -8.99
C MET A 44 4.80 -12.49 -10.17
N GLY A 45 4.36 -12.03 -11.34
CA GLY A 45 4.17 -12.87 -12.52
C GLY A 45 2.87 -13.70 -12.55
N VAL A 46 1.99 -13.53 -11.57
CA VAL A 46 0.62 -14.07 -11.55
C VAL A 46 -0.25 -13.21 -12.45
N SER A 47 -0.58 -13.71 -13.65
CA SER A 47 -1.29 -12.93 -14.67
C SER A 47 -2.75 -12.58 -14.33
N THR A 48 -3.32 -13.18 -13.29
CA THR A 48 -4.69 -12.92 -12.83
C THR A 48 -4.78 -11.72 -11.88
N ILE A 49 -3.67 -11.32 -11.27
CA ILE A 49 -3.63 -10.27 -10.24
C ILE A 49 -2.82 -9.09 -10.76
N GLN A 50 -3.45 -7.92 -10.84
CA GLN A 50 -2.76 -6.65 -11.07
C GLN A 50 -2.54 -5.94 -9.75
N ALA A 51 -1.32 -6.02 -9.22
CA ALA A 51 -0.92 -5.39 -7.98
C ALA A 51 0.61 -5.36 -7.89
N ILE A 52 1.15 -4.41 -7.14
CA ILE A 52 2.59 -4.34 -6.83
C ILE A 52 2.74 -4.50 -5.32
N GLU A 53 3.60 -5.41 -4.87
CA GLU A 53 3.93 -5.58 -3.46
C GLU A 53 4.64 -4.34 -2.91
N VAL A 54 4.30 -3.98 -1.68
CA VAL A 54 4.83 -2.79 -1.00
C VAL A 54 5.46 -3.20 0.32
N GLU A 55 6.77 -2.99 0.44
CA GLU A 55 7.52 -3.24 1.67
C GLU A 55 8.15 -1.93 2.20
N PRO A 56 7.66 -1.36 3.32
CA PRO A 56 8.20 -0.12 3.89
C PRO A 56 9.48 -0.36 4.72
N GLY A 57 10.16 -1.49 4.51
CA GLY A 57 11.42 -1.84 5.17
C GLY A 57 11.26 -1.92 6.69
N GLY A 58 12.07 -1.16 7.44
CA GLY A 58 12.07 -1.22 8.91
C GLY A 58 10.77 -0.76 9.60
N ALA A 59 9.81 -0.23 8.83
CA ALA A 59 8.47 0.11 9.31
C ALA A 59 7.44 -0.99 9.00
N SER A 60 7.83 -2.13 8.43
CA SER A 60 6.91 -3.23 8.17
C SER A 60 6.44 -3.88 9.47
N ASN A 61 5.13 -4.08 9.56
CA ASN A 61 4.51 -4.87 10.61
C ASN A 61 4.17 -6.26 10.04
N PRO A 62 4.76 -7.35 10.56
CA PRO A 62 4.51 -8.69 10.05
C PRO A 62 3.04 -9.14 10.21
N ASP A 63 2.24 -8.46 11.02
CA ASP A 63 0.82 -8.77 11.20
C ASP A 63 -0.08 -8.29 10.04
N ASN A 64 0.40 -7.40 9.14
CA ASN A 64 -0.42 -6.82 8.06
C ASN A 64 -0.49 -7.66 6.78
N GLY A 65 0.08 -8.87 6.79
CA GLY A 65 0.12 -9.71 5.59
C GLY A 65 0.86 -9.07 4.42
N CYS A 66 0.45 -9.44 3.20
CA CYS A 66 1.05 -8.93 1.95
C CYS A 66 0.35 -7.63 1.54
N VAL A 67 0.96 -6.48 1.84
CA VAL A 67 0.42 -5.19 1.41
C VAL A 67 0.78 -4.93 -0.05
N VAL A 68 -0.21 -4.52 -0.83
CA VAL A 68 -0.04 -4.21 -2.25
C VAL A 68 -0.68 -2.87 -2.60
N VAL A 69 -0.18 -2.24 -3.67
CA VAL A 69 -0.88 -1.14 -4.37
C VAL A 69 -1.61 -1.67 -5.60
N CYS A 70 -2.87 -1.29 -5.73
CA CYS A 70 -3.78 -1.71 -6.80
C CYS A 70 -3.83 -0.70 -7.97
N PRO A 71 -4.47 -1.05 -9.11
CA PRO A 71 -4.56 -0.17 -10.28
C PRO A 71 -5.35 1.13 -10.06
N ASP A 72 -6.16 1.19 -9.02
CA ASP A 72 -6.87 2.39 -8.56
C ASP A 72 -6.03 3.28 -7.63
N GLY A 73 -4.79 2.87 -7.32
CA GLY A 73 -3.89 3.56 -6.40
C GLY A 73 -4.18 3.29 -4.93
N GLU A 74 -5.13 2.41 -4.59
CA GLU A 74 -5.43 2.06 -3.20
C GLU A 74 -4.44 1.00 -2.67
N LEU A 75 -4.15 1.10 -1.37
CA LEU A 75 -3.40 0.08 -0.65
C LEU A 75 -4.35 -0.96 -0.08
N ARG A 76 -4.06 -2.24 -0.29
CA ARG A 76 -4.87 -3.36 0.19
C ARG A 76 -3.98 -4.48 0.70
N GLU A 77 -4.51 -5.32 1.59
CA GLU A 77 -3.88 -6.60 1.92
C GLU A 77 -4.32 -7.63 0.87
N LEU A 78 -3.35 -8.26 0.23
CA LEU A 78 -3.58 -9.41 -0.64
C LEU A 78 -3.66 -10.67 0.21
N VAL A 79 -4.88 -11.18 0.39
CA VAL A 79 -5.13 -12.42 1.13
C VAL A 79 -5.22 -13.58 0.14
N LEU A 80 -4.15 -14.37 0.07
CA LEU A 80 -4.11 -15.60 -0.72
C LEU A 80 -4.71 -16.76 0.09
N ARG A 81 -6.00 -17.03 -0.08
CA ARG A 81 -6.67 -18.18 0.56
C ARG A 81 -6.47 -19.43 -0.30
N MET A 82 -5.78 -20.45 0.24
CA MET A 82 -5.85 -21.80 -0.32
C MET A 82 -7.14 -22.47 0.15
N ILE A 83 -8.14 -22.62 -0.72
CA ILE A 83 -9.32 -23.46 -0.44
C ILE A 83 -9.02 -24.89 -0.90
N PRO A 84 -9.17 -25.92 -0.03
CA PRO A 84 -9.12 -27.31 -0.49
C PRO A 84 -10.29 -27.57 -1.45
N GLY A 85 -9.99 -27.82 -2.73
CA GLY A 85 -11.01 -28.17 -3.73
C GLY A 85 -11.62 -29.57 -3.48
N PRO A 86 -12.84 -29.86 -3.97
CA PRO A 86 -13.40 -31.21 -3.94
C PRO A 86 -12.46 -32.18 -4.68
N PHE A 87 -12.18 -33.32 -4.05
CA PHE A 87 -11.24 -34.36 -4.53
C PHE A 87 -11.50 -34.86 -5.97
N GLU A 88 -12.64 -34.55 -6.59
CA GLU A 88 -13.04 -35.08 -7.89
C GLU A 88 -12.77 -34.16 -9.10
N MET A 89 -12.23 -32.94 -8.91
CA MET A 89 -12.03 -32.00 -10.03
C MET A 89 -10.69 -31.25 -10.05
N GLY A 90 -9.65 -31.71 -9.33
CA GLY A 90 -8.24 -31.34 -9.58
C GLY A 90 -7.84 -29.85 -9.63
N GLY A 91 -8.72 -28.93 -9.26
CA GLY A 91 -8.51 -27.49 -9.31
C GLY A 91 -8.64 -26.88 -7.92
N VAL A 92 -7.60 -26.16 -7.51
CA VAL A 92 -7.64 -25.29 -6.33
C VAL A 92 -8.18 -23.95 -6.81
N GLU A 93 -9.45 -23.63 -6.55
CA GLU A 93 -9.92 -22.25 -6.66
C GLU A 93 -9.30 -21.46 -5.50
N GLN A 94 -8.39 -20.55 -5.82
CA GLN A 94 -7.85 -19.58 -4.87
C GLN A 94 -8.66 -18.30 -5.03
N PRO A 95 -9.69 -18.03 -4.19
CA PRO A 95 -10.31 -16.72 -4.20
C PRO A 95 -9.28 -15.71 -3.70
N GLU A 96 -8.81 -14.88 -4.62
CA GLU A 96 -7.96 -13.73 -4.37
C GLU A 96 -8.85 -12.65 -3.71
N GLU A 97 -8.58 -12.32 -2.45
CA GLU A 97 -9.32 -11.28 -1.73
C GLU A 97 -8.39 -10.10 -1.46
N MET A 98 -8.76 -8.93 -1.97
CA MET A 98 -8.09 -7.67 -1.65
C MET A 98 -8.84 -7.03 -0.48
N ALA A 99 -8.28 -7.12 0.71
CA ALA A 99 -8.90 -6.58 1.92
C ALA A 99 -8.47 -5.12 2.13
N GLU A 100 -9.41 -4.30 2.63
CA GLU A 100 -9.10 -2.94 3.06
C GLU A 100 -8.12 -2.97 4.24
N LEU A 101 -7.17 -2.03 4.23
CA LEU A 101 -6.18 -1.88 5.28
C LEU A 101 -6.65 -0.90 6.35
N ASP A 102 -6.73 -1.36 7.59
CA ASP A 102 -6.96 -0.50 8.76
C ASP A 102 -5.63 -0.24 9.48
N LEU A 103 -4.84 0.70 8.94
CA LEU A 103 -3.52 1.04 9.45
C LEU A 103 -3.54 2.31 10.30
N PRO A 104 -2.76 2.34 11.41
CA PRO A 104 -2.44 3.58 12.09
C PRO A 104 -1.82 4.61 11.12
N PRO A 105 -2.05 5.92 11.30
CA PRO A 105 -1.59 6.94 10.34
C PRO A 105 -0.09 6.92 10.05
N GLY A 106 0.73 6.61 11.05
CA GLY A 106 2.18 6.52 10.90
C GLY A 106 2.61 5.38 9.97
N GLU A 107 1.92 4.26 10.10
CA GLU A 107 2.16 3.06 9.31
C GLU A 107 1.62 3.21 7.89
N TYR A 108 0.41 3.75 7.76
CA TYR A 108 -0.16 4.06 6.45
C TYR A 108 0.76 4.94 5.61
N VAL A 109 1.29 6.03 6.19
CA VAL A 109 2.20 6.94 5.48
C VAL A 109 3.48 6.24 5.05
N ALA A 110 4.02 5.32 5.86
CA ALA A 110 5.20 4.55 5.50
C ALA A 110 4.93 3.63 4.30
N TYR A 111 3.82 2.89 4.31
CA TYR A 111 3.41 2.06 3.17
C TYR A 111 3.11 2.90 1.93
N ALA A 112 2.36 4.00 2.05
CA ALA A 112 2.01 4.85 0.92
C ALA A 112 3.24 5.48 0.27
N TYR A 113 4.22 5.92 1.06
CA TYR A 113 5.49 6.41 0.53
C TYR A 113 6.26 5.30 -0.21
N ALA A 114 6.37 4.10 0.37
CA ALA A 114 7.02 2.97 -0.28
C ALA A 114 6.32 2.57 -1.59
N ALA A 115 4.99 2.60 -1.63
CA ALA A 115 4.21 2.33 -2.84
C ALA A 115 4.47 3.35 -3.95
N VAL A 116 4.60 4.64 -3.61
CA VAL A 116 5.01 5.68 -4.57
C VAL A 116 6.37 5.34 -5.18
N GLU A 117 7.35 4.95 -4.36
CA GLU A 117 8.68 4.55 -4.84
C GLU A 117 8.61 3.35 -5.79
N GLU A 118 7.80 2.33 -5.48
CA GLU A 118 7.62 1.17 -6.37
C GLU A 118 6.95 1.55 -7.69
N LEU A 119 5.90 2.37 -7.67
CA LEU A 119 5.24 2.84 -8.89
C LEU A 119 6.19 3.66 -9.78
N LEU A 120 7.01 4.52 -9.18
CA LEU A 120 8.02 5.30 -9.90
C LEU A 120 9.08 4.41 -10.56
N LYS A 121 9.59 3.40 -9.84
CA LYS A 121 10.54 2.42 -10.43
C LYS A 121 9.94 1.73 -11.64
N VAL A 122 8.68 1.32 -11.57
CA VAL A 122 7.98 0.69 -12.70
C VAL A 122 7.87 1.68 -13.88
N LEU A 123 7.48 2.93 -13.61
CA LEU A 123 7.35 3.96 -14.64
C LEU A 123 8.69 4.24 -15.34
N GLU A 124 9.78 4.35 -14.60
CA GLU A 124 11.13 4.54 -15.16
C GLU A 124 11.50 3.39 -16.11
N VAL A 125 11.22 2.15 -15.70
CA VAL A 125 11.48 0.96 -16.53
C VAL A 125 10.62 0.95 -17.80
N GLN A 126 9.38 1.42 -17.74
CA GLN A 126 8.50 1.51 -18.91
C GLN A 126 8.94 2.61 -19.88
N GLN A 127 9.39 3.76 -19.37
CA GLN A 127 9.84 4.90 -20.19
C GLN A 127 11.21 4.66 -20.85
N ALA A 128 12.04 3.78 -20.28
CA ALA A 128 13.33 3.41 -20.85
C ALA A 128 13.25 2.36 -21.99
N ARG A 129 12.05 1.89 -22.33
CA ARG A 129 11.78 0.92 -23.41
C ARG A 129 11.32 1.61 -24.69
#